data_AF-A0A2H9L342-F1
#
_entry.id   AF-A0A2H9L342-F1
#
_cell.length_a   1.000
_cell.length_b   1.000
_cell.length_c   1.000
_cell.angle_alpha   90.00
_cell.angle_beta   90.00
_cell.angle_gamma   90.00
#
_symmetry.space_group_name_H-M   'P 1'
#
loop_
_entity.id
_entity.type
_entity.pdbx_description
1 polymer ?
#
loop_
_entity_poly.entity_id
_entity_poly.type
_entity_poly.pdbx_seq_one_letter_code
_entity_poly.pdbx_strand_id
1 'polypeptide(L)'
;MRFAHMSDVHLGAFRDAVLRDYNVAAFEKALSLCGGVDFVIIAGDLFHVALPEMSVVDRAVKAMRLLREKGVRIYVVYGSHDYSPNETSIIDVLCSADVLRKVVLAEYGDDGKLRLGFVKDESGAKITGMSARRAGLEKGSYCDLDLRSLEKEGGTKIFVFHSAIDEYKPDFLGGTEGIPLSLFPKSFAYYAGGHVHERLEKKERGFAGPIVFPGPLWAADYRDLEELSKKKSGFYVVEITDGAAKTTFTELDICGVQVSEHDASDKSAFAVNESLQKVKVEKGRIVLLRVSGELESGKPSEIDFSTLKQRLLDEGATAVYVNRNALRSREEGEVRVEGASRREIEEKVFQERAADFKSEVPQKAALELLDSLRTPITEGERKADYEASVVKKGLGVLHAALES
;
A
#
# COMPACT_ATOMS: atom_id res chain seq x y z
N MET A 1 -1.88 -5.09 31.42
CA MET A 1 -1.12 -4.30 30.43
C MET A 1 -2.07 -3.79 29.37
N ARG A 2 -1.77 -2.64 28.77
CA ARG A 2 -2.56 -2.00 27.72
C ARG A 2 -1.65 -1.48 26.62
N PHE A 3 -1.88 -1.82 25.36
CA PHE A 3 -1.05 -1.38 24.24
C PHE A 3 -1.88 -1.01 23.02
N ALA A 4 -1.31 -0.26 22.08
CA ALA A 4 -1.93 0.01 20.78
C ALA A 4 -1.33 -0.92 19.71
N HIS A 5 -2.17 -1.39 18.79
CA HIS A 5 -1.79 -2.21 17.64
C HIS A 5 -2.27 -1.53 16.35
N MET A 6 -1.30 -1.13 15.52
CA MET A 6 -1.49 -0.57 14.19
C MET A 6 -0.62 -1.31 13.17
N SER A 7 -0.98 -1.25 11.90
CA SER A 7 -0.20 -1.81 10.78
C SER A 7 -0.50 -1.03 9.50
N ASP A 8 0.24 -1.32 8.44
CA ASP A 8 -0.09 -0.87 7.08
C ASP A 8 -0.27 0.67 7.00
N VAL A 9 0.64 1.40 7.65
CA VAL A 9 0.59 2.86 7.72
C VAL A 9 0.99 3.50 6.39
N HIS A 10 1.98 2.88 5.72
CA HIS A 10 2.53 3.30 4.44
C HIS A 10 2.83 4.80 4.34
N LEU A 11 3.55 5.34 5.33
CA LEU A 11 3.96 6.72 5.32
C LEU A 11 4.66 7.09 4.01
N GLY A 12 4.12 8.09 3.31
CA GLY A 12 4.65 8.58 2.04
C GLY A 12 4.15 7.85 0.79
N ALA A 13 3.05 7.09 0.87
CA ALA A 13 2.52 6.33 -0.27
C ALA A 13 2.10 7.18 -1.47
N PHE A 14 1.57 8.39 -1.23
CA PHE A 14 1.02 9.22 -2.29
C PHE A 14 2.03 10.22 -2.85
N ARG A 15 2.07 10.31 -4.19
CA ARG A 15 2.77 11.40 -4.90
C ARG A 15 2.04 12.74 -4.73
N ASP A 16 0.71 12.69 -4.69
CA ASP A 16 -0.13 13.85 -4.40
C ASP A 16 0.16 14.36 -2.98
N ALA A 17 0.49 15.66 -2.87
CA ALA A 17 0.89 16.26 -1.61
C ALA A 17 -0.25 16.31 -0.59
N VAL A 18 -1.50 16.49 -1.02
CA VAL A 18 -2.66 16.56 -0.13
C VAL A 18 -2.94 15.19 0.48
N LEU A 19 -2.96 14.14 -0.34
CA LEU A 19 -3.15 12.78 0.18
C LEU A 19 -1.96 12.34 1.04
N ARG A 20 -0.73 12.71 0.66
CA ARG A 20 0.46 12.43 1.48
C ARG A 20 0.36 13.12 2.83
N ASP A 21 -0.14 14.35 2.89
CA ASP A 21 -0.35 15.08 4.14
C ASP A 21 -1.40 14.40 5.03
N TYR A 22 -2.54 13.98 4.47
CA TYR A 22 -3.55 13.22 5.22
C TYR A 22 -3.04 11.88 5.73
N ASN A 23 -2.26 11.16 4.92
CA ASN A 23 -1.62 9.91 5.32
C ASN A 23 -0.70 10.10 6.54
N VAL A 24 0.15 11.14 6.53
CA VAL A 24 1.02 11.45 7.67
C VAL A 24 0.22 11.97 8.88
N ALA A 25 -0.78 12.83 8.66
CA ALA A 25 -1.65 13.36 9.71
C ALA A 25 -2.44 12.25 10.42
N ALA A 26 -2.82 11.18 9.70
CA ALA A 26 -3.46 10.01 10.29
C ALA A 26 -2.57 9.33 11.33
N PHE A 27 -1.30 9.13 11.01
CA PHE A 27 -0.32 8.57 11.93
C PHE A 27 -0.07 9.49 13.13
N GLU A 28 0.12 10.79 12.89
CA GLU A 28 0.29 11.78 13.97
C GLU A 28 -0.91 11.78 14.93
N LYS A 29 -2.14 11.76 14.40
CA LYS A 29 -3.37 11.67 15.20
C LYS A 29 -3.44 10.35 15.97
N ALA A 30 -3.13 9.21 15.34
CA ALA A 30 -3.13 7.91 15.99
C ALA A 30 -2.20 7.89 17.21
N LEU A 31 -0.95 8.36 17.05
CA LEU A 31 0.01 8.44 18.15
C LEU A 31 -0.43 9.42 19.25
N SER A 32 -1.07 10.52 18.89
CA SER A 32 -1.59 11.48 19.89
C SER A 32 -2.63 10.86 20.84
N LEU A 33 -3.39 9.87 20.35
CA LEU A 33 -4.39 9.11 21.11
C LEU A 33 -3.79 7.98 21.95
N CYS A 34 -2.50 7.65 21.75
CA CYS A 34 -1.81 6.56 22.43
C CYS A 34 -1.13 6.98 23.76
N GLY A 35 -1.34 8.20 24.26
CA GLY A 35 -0.64 8.68 25.47
C GLY A 35 -0.91 7.91 26.77
N GLY A 36 -1.93 7.04 26.80
CA GLY A 36 -2.33 6.25 27.98
C GLY A 36 -2.16 4.74 27.83
N VAL A 37 -1.28 4.30 26.92
CA VAL A 37 -0.93 2.88 26.74
C VAL A 37 0.53 2.64 27.15
N ASP A 38 0.88 1.41 27.51
CA ASP A 38 2.23 1.01 27.94
C ASP A 38 3.23 1.04 26.76
N PHE A 39 2.77 0.66 25.57
CA PHE A 39 3.56 0.65 24.34
C PHE A 39 2.65 0.60 23.09
N VAL A 40 3.25 0.85 21.93
CA VAL A 40 2.63 0.71 20.61
C VAL A 40 3.34 -0.39 19.84
N ILE A 41 2.58 -1.27 19.16
CA ILE A 41 3.06 -2.21 18.16
C ILE A 41 2.65 -1.71 16.78
N ILE A 42 3.64 -1.59 15.90
CA ILE A 42 3.47 -1.35 14.47
C ILE A 42 3.81 -2.65 13.74
N ALA A 43 2.78 -3.39 13.32
CA ALA A 43 2.91 -4.71 12.70
C ALA A 43 3.23 -4.61 11.19
N GLY A 44 4.34 -3.95 10.86
CA GLY A 44 4.86 -3.82 9.50
C GLY A 44 4.24 -2.72 8.65
N ASP A 45 4.92 -2.43 7.54
CA ASP A 45 4.61 -1.39 6.55
C ASP A 45 4.34 -0.02 7.20
N LEU A 46 5.26 0.40 8.09
CA LEU A 46 5.25 1.77 8.63
C LEU A 46 5.50 2.78 7.52
N PHE A 47 6.46 2.50 6.64
CA PHE A 47 6.78 3.33 5.49
C PHE A 47 6.41 2.63 4.19
N HIS A 48 6.01 3.40 3.17
CA HIS A 48 5.63 2.82 1.87
C HIS A 48 6.82 2.26 1.08
N VAL A 49 8.03 2.73 1.38
CA VAL A 49 9.30 2.27 0.81
C VAL A 49 10.38 2.31 1.87
N ALA A 50 11.43 1.49 1.74
CA ALA A 50 12.55 1.45 2.69
C ALA A 50 13.29 2.79 2.88
N LEU A 51 13.36 3.62 1.83
CA LEU A 51 13.95 4.96 1.84
C LEU A 51 12.92 6.01 1.39
N PRO A 52 12.05 6.48 2.30
CA PRO A 52 10.99 7.44 2.01
C PRO A 52 11.51 8.88 1.95
N GLU A 53 10.62 9.82 1.57
CA GLU A 53 10.92 11.26 1.56
C GLU A 53 11.29 11.75 2.98
N MET A 54 12.41 12.46 3.14
CA MET A 54 12.88 12.89 4.46
C MET A 54 11.93 13.83 5.20
N SER A 55 11.08 14.58 4.48
CA SER A 55 10.04 15.42 5.07
C SER A 55 8.97 14.57 5.79
N VAL A 56 8.61 13.42 5.22
CA VAL A 56 7.69 12.43 5.82
C VAL A 56 8.33 11.80 7.05
N VAL A 57 9.62 11.41 6.95
CA VAL A 57 10.38 10.85 8.07
C VAL A 57 10.44 11.83 9.23
N ASP A 58 10.80 13.10 8.97
CA ASP A 58 10.92 14.12 10.02
C ASP A 58 9.63 14.28 10.82
N ARG A 59 8.48 14.34 10.14
CA ARG A 59 7.16 14.40 10.80
C ARG A 59 6.86 13.16 11.63
N ALA A 60 7.06 11.98 11.05
CA ALA A 60 6.84 10.71 11.75
C ALA A 60 7.71 10.59 13.01
N VAL A 61 8.99 10.97 12.91
CA VAL A 61 9.94 10.95 14.04
C VAL A 61 9.52 11.93 15.11
N LYS A 62 9.11 13.16 14.77
CA LYS A 62 8.60 14.12 15.74
C LYS A 62 7.40 13.56 16.51
N ALA A 63 6.44 12.97 15.82
CA ALA A 63 5.26 12.36 16.47
C ALA A 63 5.62 11.18 17.39
N MET A 64 6.51 10.29 16.94
CA MET A 64 7.00 9.16 17.75
C MET A 64 7.79 9.63 18.98
N ARG A 65 8.61 10.68 18.84
CA ARG A 65 9.35 11.27 19.97
C ARG A 65 8.43 11.88 21.01
N LEU A 66 7.42 12.64 20.59
CA LEU A 66 6.41 13.20 21.51
C LEU A 66 5.67 12.10 22.30
N LEU A 67 5.41 10.96 21.65
CA LEU A 67 4.79 9.81 22.33
C LEU A 67 5.77 9.15 23.32
N ARG A 68 7.04 8.99 22.94
CA ARG A 68 8.10 8.46 23.82
C ARG A 68 8.37 9.34 25.03
N GLU A 69 8.28 10.66 24.90
CA GLU A 69 8.41 11.60 26.02
C GLU A 69 7.32 11.40 27.08
N LYS A 70 6.19 10.75 26.73
CA LYS A 70 5.14 10.32 27.66
C LYS A 70 5.39 8.93 28.27
N GLY A 71 6.56 8.33 28.02
CA GLY A 71 6.93 7.01 28.52
C GLY A 71 6.39 5.84 27.69
N VAL A 72 5.82 6.08 26.52
CA VAL A 72 5.23 5.03 25.67
C VAL A 72 6.27 4.51 24.68
N ARG A 73 6.61 3.22 24.79
CA ARG A 73 7.58 2.55 23.90
C ARG A 73 6.93 2.19 22.56
N ILE A 74 7.75 2.07 21.51
CA ILE A 74 7.27 1.74 20.17
C ILE A 74 8.04 0.53 19.64
N TYR A 75 7.30 -0.51 19.27
CA TYR A 75 7.79 -1.77 18.75
C TYR A 75 7.38 -1.97 17.31
N VAL A 76 8.25 -2.56 16.50
CA VAL A 76 8.00 -2.75 15.06
C VAL A 76 8.47 -4.13 14.59
N VAL A 77 7.84 -4.65 13.55
CA VAL A 77 8.41 -5.65 12.63
C VAL A 77 8.49 -5.03 11.24
N TYR A 78 9.38 -5.51 10.38
CA TYR A 78 9.32 -5.09 8.98
C TYR A 78 8.06 -5.61 8.31
N GLY A 79 7.47 -4.78 7.47
CA GLY A 79 6.56 -5.25 6.44
C GLY A 79 7.28 -5.46 5.12
N SER A 80 6.49 -5.71 4.07
CA SER A 80 7.04 -6.08 2.76
C SER A 80 7.57 -4.87 1.98
N HIS A 81 7.12 -3.66 2.32
CA HIS A 81 7.46 -2.41 1.65
C HIS A 81 8.70 -1.72 2.22
N ASP A 82 8.82 -1.74 3.55
CA ASP A 82 9.88 -1.06 4.29
C ASP A 82 11.09 -1.94 4.62
N TYR A 83 11.06 -3.22 4.23
CA TYR A 83 12.22 -4.11 4.23
C TYR A 83 13.11 -3.88 3.00
N SER A 84 14.43 -3.89 3.20
CA SER A 84 15.41 -4.01 2.13
C SER A 84 16.46 -5.09 2.47
N PRO A 85 16.75 -6.04 1.56
CA PRO A 85 17.76 -7.07 1.82
C PRO A 85 19.20 -6.55 1.69
N ASN A 86 19.39 -5.51 0.87
CA ASN A 86 20.71 -5.04 0.45
C ASN A 86 21.05 -3.64 0.95
N GLU A 87 20.08 -2.93 1.53
CA GLU A 87 20.24 -1.55 1.99
C GLU A 87 19.70 -1.39 3.41
N THR A 88 20.22 -0.41 4.12
CA THR A 88 19.66 0.00 5.41
C THR A 88 18.31 0.66 5.19
N SER A 89 17.27 0.13 5.83
CA SER A 89 15.95 0.78 5.83
C SER A 89 15.97 1.96 6.80
N ILE A 90 15.10 2.95 6.58
CA ILE A 90 14.91 4.03 7.56
C ILE A 90 14.54 3.47 8.94
N ILE A 91 13.85 2.33 9.01
CA ILE A 91 13.53 1.63 10.26
C ILE A 91 14.78 1.29 11.06
N ASP A 92 15.86 0.83 10.41
CA ASP A 92 17.13 0.51 11.10
C ASP A 92 17.78 1.76 11.70
N VAL A 93 17.71 2.90 10.98
CA VAL A 93 18.21 4.19 11.46
C VAL A 93 17.41 4.63 12.68
N LEU A 94 16.08 4.50 12.64
CA LEU A 94 15.20 4.84 13.75
C LEU A 94 15.40 3.93 14.96
N CYS A 95 15.71 2.65 14.75
CA CYS A 95 16.15 1.74 15.81
C CYS A 95 17.48 2.16 16.43
N SER A 96 18.46 2.53 15.60
CA SER A 96 19.77 2.97 16.08
C SER A 96 19.69 4.27 16.89
N ALA A 97 18.71 5.12 16.57
CA ALA A 97 18.40 6.36 17.28
C ALA A 97 17.46 6.18 18.49
N ASP A 98 17.12 4.94 18.86
CA ASP A 98 16.20 4.60 19.95
C ASP A 98 14.81 5.26 19.82
N VAL A 99 14.34 5.54 18.60
CA VAL A 99 13.00 6.08 18.35
C VAL A 99 11.94 4.99 18.43
N LEU A 100 12.30 3.78 17.99
CA LEU A 100 11.46 2.58 17.98
C LEU A 100 12.35 1.34 18.03
N ARG A 101 11.82 0.17 18.41
CA ARG A 101 12.61 -1.05 18.57
C ARG A 101 12.03 -2.20 17.76
N LYS A 102 12.86 -2.84 16.93
CA LYS A 102 12.50 -4.10 16.27
C LYS A 102 12.33 -5.22 17.30
N VAL A 103 11.29 -6.05 17.13
CA VAL A 103 11.01 -7.20 18.01
C VAL A 103 11.48 -8.55 17.45
N VAL A 104 11.90 -8.58 16.19
CA VAL A 104 12.42 -9.80 15.55
C VAL A 104 13.87 -10.02 15.96
N LEU A 105 14.08 -10.98 16.86
CA LEU A 105 15.40 -11.45 17.31
C LEU A 105 15.60 -12.89 16.80
N ALA A 106 15.92 -13.03 15.52
CA ALA A 106 15.92 -14.30 14.81
C ALA A 106 17.33 -14.89 14.68
N GLU A 107 17.49 -16.16 15.02
CA GLU A 107 18.74 -16.92 14.86
C GLU A 107 18.45 -18.35 14.37
N TYR A 108 19.20 -18.79 13.36
CA TYR A 108 19.16 -20.18 12.92
C TYR A 108 20.14 -21.01 13.74
N GLY A 109 19.67 -22.09 14.35
CA GLY A 109 20.57 -23.05 14.98
C GLY A 109 21.13 -24.07 14.00
N ASP A 110 22.09 -24.86 14.48
CA ASP A 110 22.77 -25.90 13.69
C ASP A 110 21.81 -26.99 13.15
N ASP A 111 20.63 -27.13 13.75
CA ASP A 111 19.56 -28.03 13.34
C ASP A 111 18.69 -27.46 12.20
N GLY A 112 19.03 -26.30 11.66
CA GLY A 112 18.28 -25.60 10.62
C GLY A 112 16.98 -24.97 11.13
N LYS A 113 16.71 -25.00 12.44
CA LYS A 113 15.52 -24.40 13.01
C LYS A 113 15.73 -22.93 13.35
N LEU A 114 14.75 -22.13 12.98
CA LEU A 114 14.68 -20.71 13.30
C LEU A 114 14.16 -20.53 14.73
N ARG A 115 14.99 -19.95 15.58
CA ARG A 115 14.65 -19.60 16.96
C ARG A 115 14.45 -18.09 17.05
N LEU A 116 13.38 -17.69 17.73
CA LEU A 116 13.13 -16.29 18.03
C LEU A 116 13.36 -16.00 19.51
N GLY A 117 14.15 -14.97 19.79
CA GLY A 117 14.24 -14.34 21.10
C GLY A 117 13.02 -13.46 21.39
N PHE A 118 12.89 -13.05 22.65
CA PHE A 118 11.80 -12.19 23.11
C PHE A 118 12.35 -10.84 23.58
N VAL A 119 11.77 -9.76 23.08
CA VAL A 119 11.89 -8.44 23.69
C VAL A 119 10.98 -8.38 24.90
N LYS A 120 11.55 -8.10 26.07
CA LYS A 120 10.79 -7.89 27.31
C LYS A 120 10.48 -6.41 27.46
N ASP A 121 9.19 -6.09 27.51
CA ASP A 121 8.68 -4.75 27.83
C ASP A 121 8.56 -4.58 29.35
N GLU A 122 8.58 -3.33 29.82
CA GLU A 122 8.47 -3.02 31.26
C GLU A 122 7.09 -3.36 31.84
N SER A 123 6.04 -3.47 31.02
CA SER A 123 4.73 -4.00 31.43
C SER A 123 4.74 -5.50 31.75
N GLY A 124 5.87 -6.19 31.51
CA GLY A 124 6.01 -7.64 31.65
C GLY A 124 5.66 -8.43 30.39
N ALA A 125 5.25 -7.76 29.31
CA ALA A 125 4.99 -8.42 28.03
C ALA A 125 6.28 -8.96 27.40
N LYS A 126 6.19 -10.16 26.82
CA LYS A 126 7.24 -10.75 25.98
C LYS A 126 6.81 -10.67 24.53
N ILE A 127 7.48 -9.86 23.73
CA ILE A 127 7.12 -9.56 22.35
C ILE A 127 8.14 -10.22 21.42
N THR A 128 7.65 -10.95 20.43
CA THR A 128 8.47 -11.55 19.38
C THR A 128 7.65 -11.67 18.10
N GLY A 129 8.27 -12.11 17.02
CA GLY A 129 7.54 -12.51 15.83
C GLY A 129 8.35 -12.39 14.55
N MET A 130 7.68 -12.15 13.45
CA MET A 130 8.21 -12.35 12.09
C MET A 130 8.06 -11.09 11.25
N SER A 131 9.14 -10.74 10.55
CA SER A 131 9.14 -9.70 9.53
C SER A 131 8.67 -10.26 8.19
N ALA A 132 8.00 -9.43 7.40
CA ALA A 132 7.64 -9.78 6.03
C ALA A 132 8.81 -9.60 5.07
N ARG A 133 8.70 -10.22 3.90
CA ARG A 133 9.54 -9.92 2.74
C ARG A 133 8.64 -9.77 1.51
N ARG A 134 9.15 -9.09 0.49
CA ARG A 134 8.43 -9.00 -0.79
C ARG A 134 8.15 -10.39 -1.34
N ALA A 135 7.00 -10.53 -2.01
CA ALA A 135 6.55 -11.78 -2.63
C ALA A 135 6.38 -12.97 -1.67
N GLY A 136 6.22 -12.73 -0.36
CA GLY A 136 5.96 -13.80 0.62
C GLY A 136 7.19 -14.68 0.91
N LEU A 137 8.40 -14.19 0.62
CA LEU A 137 9.64 -14.94 0.80
C LEU A 137 9.93 -15.32 2.26
N GLU A 138 9.22 -14.73 3.22
CA GLU A 138 9.28 -15.11 4.63
C GLU A 138 8.63 -16.48 4.92
N LYS A 139 7.83 -17.03 4.01
CA LYS A 139 7.13 -18.31 4.20
C LYS A 139 8.08 -19.47 4.54
N GLY A 140 9.26 -19.50 3.93
CA GLY A 140 10.29 -20.50 4.27
C GLY A 140 10.71 -20.41 5.74
N SER A 141 10.89 -19.20 6.27
CA SER A 141 11.25 -18.98 7.67
C SER A 141 10.16 -19.39 8.66
N TYR A 142 8.88 -19.34 8.27
CA TYR A 142 7.79 -19.92 9.07
C TYR A 142 7.85 -21.45 9.13
N CYS A 143 8.23 -22.13 8.03
CA CYS A 143 8.42 -23.58 8.03
C CYS A 143 9.57 -24.03 8.96
N ASP A 144 10.60 -23.19 9.07
CA ASP A 144 11.76 -23.46 9.91
C ASP A 144 11.54 -23.10 11.39
N LEU A 145 10.44 -22.43 11.72
CA LEU A 145 10.19 -21.89 13.05
C LEU A 145 10.14 -22.98 14.14
N ASP A 146 10.92 -22.82 15.20
CA ASP A 146 10.89 -23.70 16.37
C ASP A 146 9.67 -23.37 17.26
N LEU A 147 8.51 -23.86 16.85
CA LEU A 147 7.26 -23.71 17.59
C LEU A 147 7.37 -24.25 19.01
N ARG A 148 8.11 -25.34 19.25
CA ARG A 148 8.21 -25.94 20.59
C ARG A 148 8.89 -25.00 21.57
N SER A 149 9.94 -24.30 21.13
CA SER A 149 10.61 -23.29 21.96
C SER A 149 9.68 -22.14 22.30
N LEU A 150 8.97 -21.61 21.30
CA LEU A 150 8.00 -20.52 21.49
C LEU A 150 6.85 -20.90 22.43
N GLU A 151 6.35 -22.14 22.31
CA GLU A 151 5.25 -22.65 23.12
C GLU A 151 5.62 -22.89 24.58
N LYS A 152 6.86 -23.32 24.85
CA LYS A 152 7.36 -23.56 26.21
C LYS A 152 7.63 -22.27 27.00
N GLU A 153 7.84 -21.15 26.32
CA GLU A 153 8.12 -19.88 26.99
C GLU A 153 6.91 -19.45 27.85
N GLY A 154 7.15 -19.17 29.13
CA GLY A 154 6.11 -18.73 30.05
C GLY A 154 5.85 -17.22 30.03
N GLY A 155 4.77 -16.78 30.69
CA GLY A 155 4.38 -15.37 30.81
C GLY A 155 3.46 -14.89 29.69
N THR A 156 3.14 -13.59 29.69
CA THR A 156 2.26 -12.99 28.68
C THR A 156 3.03 -12.69 27.40
N LYS A 157 2.74 -13.45 26.34
CA LYS A 157 3.44 -13.37 25.06
C LYS A 157 2.56 -12.74 23.98
N ILE A 158 3.17 -11.89 23.15
CA ILE A 158 2.54 -11.26 21.98
C ILE A 158 3.34 -11.64 20.73
N PHE A 159 2.67 -12.20 19.73
CA PHE A 159 3.28 -12.57 18.46
C PHE A 159 2.95 -11.50 17.42
N VAL A 160 3.98 -10.84 16.87
CA VAL A 160 3.82 -9.76 15.90
C VAL A 160 4.24 -10.25 14.52
N PHE A 161 3.41 -10.07 13.50
CA PHE A 161 3.72 -10.53 12.16
C PHE A 161 3.12 -9.63 11.10
N HIS A 162 3.66 -9.72 9.89
CA HIS A 162 3.15 -9.01 8.73
C HIS A 162 3.14 -9.97 7.54
N SER A 163 2.06 -10.75 7.42
CA SER A 163 1.86 -11.70 6.32
C SER A 163 0.37 -11.99 6.18
N ALA A 164 -0.09 -12.29 4.97
CA ALA A 164 -1.42 -12.85 4.78
C ALA A 164 -1.50 -14.24 5.45
N ILE A 165 -2.67 -14.57 5.98
CA ILE A 165 -2.97 -15.92 6.47
C ILE A 165 -3.83 -16.61 5.42
N ASP A 166 -3.42 -17.79 4.97
CA ASP A 166 -4.06 -18.51 3.85
C ASP A 166 -5.57 -18.71 4.08
N GLU A 167 -5.98 -19.04 5.30
CA GLU A 167 -7.37 -19.26 5.70
C GLU A 167 -8.23 -17.99 5.72
N TYR A 168 -7.61 -16.80 5.69
CA TYR A 168 -8.29 -15.51 5.79
C TYR A 168 -8.14 -14.62 4.56
N LYS A 169 -7.52 -15.13 3.49
CA LYS A 169 -7.24 -14.29 2.32
C LYS A 169 -8.54 -13.77 1.71
N PRO A 170 -8.71 -12.44 1.59
CA PRO A 170 -9.81 -11.89 0.81
C PRO A 170 -9.61 -12.24 -0.67
N ASP A 171 -10.69 -12.23 -1.45
CA ASP A 171 -10.69 -12.65 -2.86
C ASP A 171 -9.61 -11.93 -3.70
N PHE A 172 -9.36 -10.64 -3.42
CA PHE A 172 -8.35 -9.85 -4.13
C PHE A 172 -6.90 -10.28 -3.85
N LEU A 173 -6.65 -11.08 -2.80
CA LEU A 173 -5.36 -11.69 -2.47
C LEU A 173 -5.29 -13.18 -2.85
N GLY A 174 -6.28 -13.73 -3.56
CA GLY A 174 -6.35 -15.15 -3.89
C GLY A 174 -5.12 -15.72 -4.61
N GLY A 175 -4.38 -14.88 -5.36
CA GLY A 175 -3.14 -15.26 -6.06
C GLY A 175 -1.84 -14.98 -5.30
N THR A 176 -1.91 -14.49 -4.06
CA THR A 176 -0.73 -14.16 -3.24
C THR A 176 -0.38 -15.28 -2.27
N GLU A 177 0.92 -15.40 -1.99
CA GLU A 177 1.43 -16.31 -0.96
C GLU A 177 0.95 -15.87 0.42
N GLY A 178 0.34 -16.80 1.15
CA GLY A 178 0.00 -16.63 2.56
C GLY A 178 0.72 -17.67 3.40
N ILE A 179 0.64 -17.46 4.72
CA ILE A 179 1.15 -18.37 5.73
C ILE A 179 -0.04 -19.15 6.30
N PRO A 180 -0.04 -20.49 6.24
CA PRO A 180 -1.11 -21.27 6.86
C PRO A 180 -1.04 -21.15 8.39
N LEU A 181 -2.21 -21.09 9.04
CA LEU A 181 -2.32 -21.00 10.51
C LEU A 181 -1.56 -22.10 11.24
N SER A 182 -1.38 -23.27 10.61
CA SER A 182 -0.64 -24.40 11.18
C SER A 182 0.83 -24.11 11.49
N LEU A 183 1.43 -23.09 10.86
CA LEU A 183 2.81 -22.67 11.07
C LEU A 183 2.96 -21.61 12.17
N PHE A 184 1.85 -21.14 12.76
CA PHE A 184 1.90 -20.18 13.86
C PHE A 184 2.01 -20.87 15.22
N PRO A 185 2.69 -20.24 16.20
CA PRO A 185 2.57 -20.66 17.58
C PRO A 185 1.13 -20.46 18.09
N LYS A 186 0.76 -21.17 19.16
CA LYS A 186 -0.62 -21.28 19.65
C LYS A 186 -0.82 -20.73 21.06
N SER A 187 0.25 -20.64 21.85
CA SER A 187 0.22 -20.24 23.27
C SER A 187 0.34 -18.74 23.53
N PHE A 188 0.21 -17.89 22.51
CA PHE A 188 0.34 -16.44 22.68
C PHE A 188 -1.00 -15.80 23.05
N ALA A 189 -0.95 -14.82 23.96
CA ALA A 189 -2.14 -14.13 24.46
C ALA A 189 -2.76 -13.20 23.41
N TYR A 190 -1.99 -12.81 22.39
CA TYR A 190 -2.42 -11.96 21.30
C TYR A 190 -1.52 -12.14 20.07
N TYR A 191 -2.13 -12.09 18.87
CA TYR A 191 -1.42 -12.12 17.60
C TYR A 191 -1.69 -10.82 16.83
N ALA A 192 -0.67 -9.97 16.75
CA ALA A 192 -0.70 -8.67 16.10
C ALA A 192 -0.27 -8.82 14.63
N GLY A 193 -1.23 -8.91 13.72
CA GLY A 193 -1.01 -9.05 12.29
C GLY A 193 -1.14 -7.72 11.52
N GLY A 194 -0.35 -7.57 10.47
CA GLY A 194 -0.52 -6.60 9.38
C GLY A 194 -0.48 -7.28 8.00
N HIS A 195 -0.41 -6.50 6.91
CA HIS A 195 -0.37 -6.89 5.48
C HIS A 195 -1.73 -6.90 4.79
N VAL A 196 -2.78 -7.34 5.49
CA VAL A 196 -4.13 -7.36 4.95
C VAL A 196 -4.78 -6.00 5.24
N HIS A 197 -5.08 -5.24 4.18
CA HIS A 197 -5.72 -3.92 4.27
C HIS A 197 -7.23 -4.00 4.61
N GLU A 198 -7.60 -4.95 5.44
CA GLU A 198 -8.96 -5.10 5.96
C GLU A 198 -8.91 -5.42 7.45
N ARG A 199 -9.86 -4.83 8.19
CA ARG A 199 -10.01 -5.12 9.61
C ARG A 199 -10.52 -6.53 9.82
N LEU A 200 -9.78 -7.31 10.60
CA LEU A 200 -10.13 -8.69 10.94
C LEU A 200 -9.85 -8.95 12.42
N GLU A 201 -10.80 -9.61 13.10
CA GLU A 201 -10.59 -10.16 14.42
C GLU A 201 -11.14 -11.59 14.45
N LYS A 202 -10.27 -12.57 14.73
CA LYS A 202 -10.63 -13.98 14.76
C LYS A 202 -10.11 -14.65 16.03
N LYS A 203 -10.94 -15.50 16.62
CA LYS A 203 -10.56 -16.40 17.71
C LYS A 203 -10.55 -17.81 17.18
N GLU A 204 -9.37 -18.33 16.91
CA GLU A 204 -9.22 -19.67 16.34
C GLU A 204 -9.16 -20.75 17.39
N ARG A 205 -9.73 -21.91 17.06
CA ARG A 205 -9.69 -23.07 17.94
C ARG A 205 -8.25 -23.51 18.14
N GLY A 206 -7.82 -23.58 19.39
CA GLY A 206 -6.48 -24.01 19.77
C GLY A 206 -5.46 -22.87 19.84
N PHE A 207 -5.85 -21.63 19.53
CA PHE A 207 -5.05 -20.43 19.80
C PHE A 207 -5.49 -19.82 21.14
N ALA A 208 -4.54 -19.42 21.98
CA ALA A 208 -4.83 -18.84 23.29
C ALA A 208 -5.38 -17.41 23.20
N GLY A 209 -4.95 -16.65 22.19
CA GLY A 209 -5.32 -15.26 21.94
C GLY A 209 -6.00 -15.04 20.59
N PRO A 210 -6.64 -13.87 20.39
CA PRO A 210 -7.20 -13.50 19.11
C PRO A 210 -6.10 -13.14 18.09
N ILE A 211 -6.39 -13.42 16.83
CA ILE A 211 -5.63 -12.96 15.66
C ILE A 211 -6.31 -11.72 15.12
N VAL A 212 -5.56 -10.63 15.02
CA VAL A 212 -6.11 -9.32 14.70
C VAL A 212 -5.30 -8.67 13.59
N PHE A 213 -6.02 -8.12 12.61
CA PHE A 213 -5.50 -7.19 11.61
C PHE A 213 -6.27 -5.88 11.79
N PRO A 214 -5.59 -4.75 12.09
CA PRO A 214 -6.26 -3.46 12.25
C PRO A 214 -6.76 -2.92 10.91
N GLY A 215 -6.19 -3.38 9.79
CA GLY A 215 -6.25 -2.69 8.52
C GLY A 215 -5.35 -1.44 8.53
N PRO A 216 -5.34 -0.66 7.45
CA PRO A 216 -4.44 0.47 7.36
C PRO A 216 -4.95 1.63 8.22
N LEU A 217 -4.05 2.43 8.80
CA LEU A 217 -4.43 3.60 9.61
C LEU A 217 -5.24 4.63 8.80
N TRP A 218 -4.90 4.74 7.52
CA TRP A 218 -5.59 5.54 6.50
C TRP A 218 -5.33 4.88 5.14
N ALA A 219 -5.53 5.58 4.03
CA ALA A 219 -5.22 5.00 2.72
C ALA A 219 -3.72 4.91 2.45
N ALA A 220 -3.31 3.85 1.75
CA ALA A 220 -2.02 3.71 1.10
C ALA A 220 -2.15 3.75 -0.43
N ASP A 221 -3.30 3.35 -0.97
CA ASP A 221 -3.59 3.41 -2.40
C ASP A 221 -5.04 3.88 -2.69
N TYR A 222 -5.43 3.86 -3.96
CA TYR A 222 -6.78 4.26 -4.38
C TYR A 222 -7.87 3.30 -3.93
N ARG A 223 -7.56 2.01 -3.75
CA ARG A 223 -8.53 1.02 -3.26
C ARG A 223 -8.85 1.29 -1.80
N ASP A 224 -7.83 1.61 -1.01
CA ASP A 224 -8.05 2.01 0.38
C ASP A 224 -8.89 3.29 0.48
N LEU A 225 -8.67 4.29 -0.40
CA LEU A 225 -9.52 5.49 -0.45
C LEU A 225 -10.99 5.15 -0.73
N GLU A 226 -11.25 4.19 -1.62
CA GLU A 226 -12.61 3.73 -1.89
C GLU A 226 -13.19 2.99 -0.68
N GLU A 227 -12.41 2.15 0.00
CA GLU A 227 -12.86 1.48 1.23
C GLU A 227 -13.11 2.46 2.37
N LEU A 228 -12.36 3.56 2.47
CA LEU A 228 -12.61 4.66 3.42
C LEU A 228 -13.97 5.35 3.22
N SER A 229 -14.56 5.26 2.02
CA SER A 229 -15.93 5.74 1.79
C SER A 229 -17.00 4.84 2.42
N LYS A 230 -16.65 3.57 2.70
CA LYS A 230 -17.56 2.53 3.20
C LYS A 230 -17.32 2.21 4.68
N LYS A 231 -16.07 2.26 5.12
CA LYS A 231 -15.61 1.82 6.45
C LYS A 231 -14.67 2.86 7.04
N LYS A 232 -14.68 2.98 8.37
CA LYS A 232 -13.71 3.81 9.09
C LYS A 232 -12.38 3.06 9.25
N SER A 233 -11.27 3.76 9.01
CA SER A 233 -9.93 3.29 9.37
C SER A 233 -9.62 3.59 10.84
N GLY A 234 -8.55 3.01 11.35
CA GLY A 234 -8.18 3.16 12.74
C GLY A 234 -7.16 2.13 13.19
N PHE A 235 -7.09 1.93 14.50
CA PHE A 235 -6.18 0.98 15.13
C PHE A 235 -6.86 0.33 16.32
N TYR A 236 -6.25 -0.72 16.88
CA TYR A 236 -6.76 -1.36 18.08
C TYR A 236 -6.04 -0.88 19.32
N VAL A 237 -6.79 -0.62 20.39
CA VAL A 237 -6.26 -0.61 21.76
C VAL A 237 -6.57 -1.98 22.36
N VAL A 238 -5.55 -2.62 22.93
CA VAL A 238 -5.63 -3.98 23.46
C VAL A 238 -5.31 -3.94 24.94
N GLU A 239 -6.18 -4.55 25.74
CA GLU A 239 -5.99 -4.73 27.17
C GLU A 239 -5.82 -6.22 27.45
N ILE A 240 -4.71 -6.62 28.07
CA ILE A 240 -4.48 -7.99 28.52
C ILE A 240 -4.50 -8.02 30.05
N THR A 241 -5.45 -8.79 30.57
CA THR A 241 -5.67 -9.05 32.00
C THR A 241 -5.78 -10.56 32.19
N ASP A 242 -5.02 -11.11 33.13
CA ASP A 242 -4.99 -12.56 33.43
C ASP A 242 -4.79 -13.46 32.20
N GLY A 243 -4.01 -12.98 31.23
CA GLY A 243 -3.70 -13.69 29.98
C GLY A 243 -4.77 -13.59 28.89
N ALA A 244 -5.93 -12.99 29.16
CA ALA A 244 -6.99 -12.78 28.17
C ALA A 244 -6.89 -11.40 27.53
N ALA A 245 -6.89 -11.35 26.20
CA ALA A 245 -6.89 -10.09 25.44
C ALA A 245 -8.32 -9.61 25.14
N LYS A 246 -8.55 -8.33 25.43
CA LYS A 246 -9.72 -7.57 24.99
C LYS A 246 -9.28 -6.50 24.00
N THR A 247 -9.91 -6.48 22.83
CA THR A 247 -9.65 -5.54 21.75
C THR A 247 -10.70 -4.43 21.76
N THR A 248 -10.29 -3.21 21.43
CA THR A 248 -11.20 -2.08 21.21
C THR A 248 -10.69 -1.28 20.02
N PHE A 249 -11.49 -1.25 18.95
CA PHE A 249 -11.13 -0.48 17.75
C PHE A 249 -11.32 1.01 18.02
N THR A 250 -10.28 1.79 17.74
CA THR A 250 -10.27 3.25 17.86
C THR A 250 -10.29 3.82 16.45
N GLU A 251 -11.43 4.36 16.07
CA GLU A 251 -11.64 4.96 14.75
C GLU A 251 -10.84 6.26 14.60
N LEU A 252 -10.30 6.48 13.40
CA LEU A 252 -9.66 7.73 13.01
C LEU A 252 -10.53 8.48 12.02
N ASP A 253 -10.82 9.72 12.36
CA ASP A 253 -11.51 10.64 11.46
C ASP A 253 -10.51 11.68 10.96
N ILE A 254 -10.04 11.52 9.71
CA ILE A 254 -9.00 12.35 9.10
C ILE A 254 -9.61 13.20 7.99
N CYS A 255 -10.01 12.55 6.90
CA CYS A 255 -10.74 13.14 5.80
C CYS A 255 -11.68 12.08 5.22
N GLY A 256 -12.94 12.46 5.01
CA GLY A 256 -13.93 11.57 4.39
C GLY A 256 -13.76 11.49 2.87
N VAL A 257 -14.19 10.38 2.29
CA VAL A 257 -14.18 10.15 0.84
C VAL A 257 -15.61 10.10 0.32
N GLN A 258 -15.88 10.85 -0.75
CA GLN A 258 -17.12 10.81 -1.51
C GLN A 258 -16.83 10.09 -2.83
N VAL A 259 -17.52 8.97 -3.07
CA VAL A 259 -17.46 8.26 -4.36
C VAL A 259 -18.67 8.67 -5.19
N SER A 260 -18.45 9.02 -6.46
CA SER A 260 -19.49 9.35 -7.42
C SER A 260 -19.30 8.52 -8.68
N GLU A 261 -20.25 7.62 -8.96
CA GLU A 261 -20.19 6.70 -10.10
C GLU A 261 -21.14 7.17 -11.20
N HIS A 262 -20.65 7.22 -12.43
CA HIS A 262 -21.38 7.69 -13.60
C HIS A 262 -21.26 6.69 -14.73
N ASP A 263 -22.40 6.12 -15.10
CA ASP A 263 -22.52 5.30 -16.29
C ASP A 263 -22.66 6.18 -17.54
N ALA A 264 -21.73 6.01 -18.48
CA ALA A 264 -21.65 6.68 -19.77
C ALA A 264 -22.24 5.83 -20.91
N SER A 265 -22.73 4.63 -20.62
CA SER A 265 -23.26 3.71 -21.62
C SER A 265 -24.42 4.33 -22.40
N ASP A 266 -24.36 4.17 -23.72
CA ASP A 266 -25.35 4.66 -24.69
C ASP A 266 -25.61 6.17 -24.60
N LYS A 267 -24.58 6.95 -24.21
CA LYS A 267 -24.62 8.42 -24.17
C LYS A 267 -23.57 9.01 -25.10
N SER A 268 -23.83 10.22 -25.59
CA SER A 268 -22.80 11.01 -26.26
C SER A 268 -21.82 11.62 -25.25
N ALA A 269 -20.59 11.91 -25.67
CA ALA A 269 -19.62 12.63 -24.83
C ALA A 269 -20.19 13.98 -24.29
N PHE A 270 -21.00 14.67 -25.09
CA PHE A 270 -21.70 15.89 -24.66
C PHE A 270 -22.70 15.63 -23.53
N ALA A 271 -23.54 14.59 -23.65
CA ALA A 271 -24.51 14.24 -22.62
C ALA A 271 -23.82 13.82 -21.31
N VAL A 272 -22.67 13.13 -21.41
CA VAL A 272 -21.84 12.80 -20.24
C VAL A 272 -21.31 14.08 -19.59
N ASN A 273 -20.75 15.03 -20.35
CA ASN A 273 -20.33 16.33 -19.82
C ASN A 273 -21.47 17.04 -19.06
N GLU A 274 -22.67 17.14 -19.64
CA GLU A 274 -23.82 17.75 -18.97
C GLU A 274 -24.21 17.03 -17.67
N SER A 275 -24.13 15.69 -17.65
CA SER A 275 -24.41 14.91 -16.45
C SER A 275 -23.37 15.15 -15.34
N LEU A 276 -22.09 15.29 -15.72
CA LEU A 276 -20.99 15.52 -14.80
C LEU A 276 -21.01 16.95 -14.20
N GLN A 277 -21.57 17.92 -14.91
CA GLN A 277 -21.81 19.27 -14.37
C GLN A 277 -22.78 19.27 -13.17
N LYS A 278 -23.63 18.24 -13.05
CA LYS A 278 -24.60 18.12 -11.95
C LYS A 278 -24.02 17.46 -10.70
N VAL A 279 -22.78 16.97 -10.76
CA VAL A 279 -22.09 16.37 -9.60
C VAL A 279 -21.94 17.43 -8.53
N LYS A 280 -22.40 17.11 -7.32
CA LYS A 280 -22.27 17.93 -6.13
C LYS A 280 -21.15 17.42 -5.25
N VAL A 281 -20.50 18.34 -4.54
CA VAL A 281 -19.40 18.03 -3.63
C VAL A 281 -19.79 18.32 -2.19
N GLU A 282 -19.41 17.41 -1.30
CA GLU A 282 -19.37 17.69 0.13
C GLU A 282 -18.04 18.38 0.49
N LYS A 283 -18.14 19.58 1.08
CA LYS A 283 -16.97 20.37 1.45
C LYS A 283 -16.05 19.60 2.41
N GLY A 284 -14.75 19.67 2.16
CA GLY A 284 -13.73 19.04 3.00
C GLY A 284 -13.49 17.55 2.72
N ARG A 285 -14.09 16.98 1.66
CA ARG A 285 -13.92 15.57 1.29
C ARG A 285 -13.07 15.38 0.04
N ILE A 286 -12.45 14.21 -0.04
CA ILE A 286 -11.82 13.70 -1.25
C ILE A 286 -12.92 13.15 -2.15
N VAL A 287 -12.90 13.51 -3.43
CA VAL A 287 -13.88 13.04 -4.41
C VAL A 287 -13.23 12.02 -5.33
N LEU A 288 -13.80 10.82 -5.36
CA LEU A 288 -13.46 9.79 -6.34
C LEU A 288 -14.58 9.70 -7.36
N LEU A 289 -14.33 10.24 -8.55
CA LEU A 289 -15.23 10.18 -9.68
C LEU A 289 -14.89 8.96 -10.54
N ARG A 290 -15.83 8.05 -10.71
CA ARG A 290 -15.71 6.93 -11.64
C ARG A 290 -16.64 7.14 -12.81
N VAL A 291 -16.07 7.13 -14.01
CA VAL A 291 -16.85 7.18 -15.26
C VAL A 291 -16.54 5.92 -16.05
N SER A 292 -17.57 5.15 -16.35
CA SER A 292 -17.46 3.84 -17.02
C SER A 292 -18.59 3.66 -18.03
N GLY A 293 -18.41 2.76 -18.99
CA GLY A 293 -19.42 2.46 -20.00
C GLY A 293 -18.93 2.73 -21.41
N GLU A 294 -19.79 2.45 -22.39
CA GLU A 294 -19.49 2.62 -23.81
C GLU A 294 -20.31 3.78 -24.40
N LEU A 295 -19.62 4.84 -24.82
CA LEU A 295 -20.27 6.00 -25.45
C LEU A 295 -20.92 5.60 -26.77
N GLU A 296 -22.14 6.08 -27.00
CA GLU A 296 -22.85 5.94 -28.28
C GLU A 296 -22.19 6.76 -29.38
N SER A 297 -21.69 7.95 -29.03
CA SER A 297 -21.06 8.90 -29.97
C SER A 297 -20.06 9.82 -29.25
N GLY A 298 -19.03 10.26 -29.98
CA GLY A 298 -17.92 11.05 -29.46
C GLY A 298 -16.86 10.23 -28.74
N LYS A 299 -15.79 10.91 -28.32
CA LYS A 299 -14.59 10.28 -27.74
C LYS A 299 -14.46 10.54 -26.24
N PRO A 300 -13.85 9.63 -25.45
CA PRO A 300 -13.56 9.89 -24.04
C PRO A 300 -12.69 11.14 -23.81
N SER A 301 -11.88 11.53 -24.80
CA SER A 301 -11.07 12.75 -24.79
C SER A 301 -11.88 14.04 -24.91
N GLU A 302 -13.13 13.98 -25.37
CA GLU A 302 -14.04 15.14 -25.49
C GLU A 302 -14.77 15.46 -24.18
N ILE A 303 -14.62 14.60 -23.16
CA ILE A 303 -15.17 14.84 -21.83
C ILE A 303 -14.15 15.67 -21.04
N ASP A 304 -14.56 16.87 -20.63
CA ASP A 304 -13.68 17.85 -19.97
C ASP A 304 -13.57 17.60 -18.47
N PHE A 305 -12.82 16.55 -18.13
CA PHE A 305 -12.50 16.21 -16.76
C PHE A 305 -11.64 17.26 -16.05
N SER A 306 -10.90 18.09 -16.79
CA SER A 306 -10.03 19.11 -16.23
C SER A 306 -10.86 20.24 -15.63
N THR A 307 -11.82 20.77 -16.40
CA THR A 307 -12.75 21.81 -15.91
C THR A 307 -13.64 21.27 -14.79
N LEU A 308 -14.11 20.02 -14.92
CA LEU A 308 -14.86 19.36 -13.85
C LEU A 308 -14.03 19.27 -12.56
N LYS A 309 -12.76 18.85 -12.66
CA LYS A 309 -11.86 18.75 -11.50
C LYS A 309 -11.71 20.09 -10.81
N GLN A 310 -11.45 21.16 -11.55
CA GLN A 310 -11.29 22.49 -10.98
C GLN A 310 -12.58 22.99 -10.32
N ARG A 311 -13.73 22.84 -10.97
CA ARG A 311 -15.03 23.19 -10.38
C ARG A 311 -15.25 22.49 -9.04
N LEU A 312 -14.99 21.19 -8.96
CA LEU A 312 -15.21 20.43 -7.73
C LEU A 312 -14.25 20.86 -6.60
N LEU A 313 -13.02 21.26 -6.94
CA LEU A 313 -12.08 21.86 -5.98
C LEU A 313 -12.58 23.24 -5.50
N ASP A 314 -13.05 24.10 -6.40
CA ASP A 314 -13.61 25.41 -6.09
C ASP A 314 -14.87 25.33 -5.21
N GLU A 315 -15.67 24.28 -5.39
CA GLU A 315 -16.85 23.98 -4.57
C GLU A 315 -16.49 23.45 -3.16
N GLY A 316 -15.22 23.10 -2.92
CA GLY A 316 -14.66 22.80 -1.61
C GLY A 316 -14.19 21.35 -1.41
N ALA A 317 -14.00 20.57 -2.47
CA ALA A 317 -13.29 19.28 -2.37
C ALA A 317 -11.82 19.51 -1.99
N THR A 318 -11.27 18.60 -1.18
CA THR A 318 -9.85 18.67 -0.78
C THR A 318 -8.92 18.06 -1.82
N ALA A 319 -9.39 17.01 -2.50
CA ALA A 319 -8.75 16.42 -3.67
C ALA A 319 -9.81 15.78 -4.56
N VAL A 320 -9.54 15.69 -5.86
CA VAL A 320 -10.47 15.12 -6.85
C VAL A 320 -9.70 14.19 -7.78
N TYR A 321 -10.16 12.95 -7.87
CA TYR A 321 -9.60 11.91 -8.72
C TYR A 321 -10.65 11.37 -9.67
N VAL A 322 -10.26 11.18 -10.92
CA VAL A 322 -11.13 10.66 -11.96
C VAL A 322 -10.57 9.34 -12.47
N ASN A 323 -11.33 8.27 -12.31
CA ASN A 323 -11.08 6.99 -12.95
C ASN A 323 -11.97 6.87 -14.18
N ARG A 324 -11.34 6.73 -15.35
CA ARG A 324 -11.99 6.57 -16.67
C ARG A 324 -11.45 5.36 -17.43
N ASN A 325 -10.80 4.43 -16.75
CA ASN A 325 -10.16 3.27 -17.39
C ASN A 325 -11.18 2.31 -18.02
N ALA A 326 -12.42 2.33 -17.53
CA ALA A 326 -13.53 1.54 -18.05
C ALA A 326 -14.46 2.34 -18.99
N LEU A 327 -14.06 3.54 -19.42
CA LEU A 327 -14.79 4.36 -20.36
C LEU A 327 -14.27 4.12 -21.78
N ARG A 328 -15.16 3.75 -22.70
CA ARG A 328 -14.83 3.45 -24.10
C ARG A 328 -15.76 4.20 -25.04
N SER A 329 -15.40 4.28 -26.32
CA SER A 329 -16.29 4.80 -27.36
C SER A 329 -16.54 3.73 -28.41
N ARG A 330 -17.79 3.66 -28.88
CA ARG A 330 -18.17 2.79 -30.01
C ARG A 330 -17.51 3.22 -31.33
N GLU A 331 -17.06 4.47 -31.42
CA GLU A 331 -16.29 4.99 -32.56
C GLU A 331 -14.83 4.52 -32.54
N GLU A 332 -14.32 4.13 -31.37
CA GLU A 332 -13.04 3.41 -31.29
C GLU A 332 -13.29 1.96 -31.68
N GLY A 333 -13.11 1.65 -32.96
CA GLY A 333 -13.22 0.29 -33.47
C GLY A 333 -12.45 -0.71 -32.60
N GLU A 334 -13.02 -1.91 -32.44
CA GLU A 334 -12.32 -3.04 -31.84
C GLU A 334 -11.03 -3.29 -32.64
N VAL A 335 -9.88 -2.99 -32.05
CA VAL A 335 -8.60 -3.47 -32.56
C VAL A 335 -8.54 -4.98 -32.28
N ARG A 336 -9.18 -5.78 -33.15
CA ARG A 336 -9.06 -7.23 -33.16
C ARG A 336 -7.76 -7.60 -33.83
N VAL A 337 -6.70 -7.72 -33.05
CA VAL A 337 -5.46 -8.26 -33.58
C VAL A 337 -5.43 -9.77 -33.44
N GLU A 338 -5.78 -10.47 -34.53
CA GLU A 338 -5.32 -11.84 -34.73
C GLU A 338 -3.84 -11.80 -35.17
N GLY A 339 -2.96 -12.38 -34.34
CA GLY A 339 -1.51 -12.47 -34.59
C GLY A 339 -0.86 -13.50 -33.67
N ALA A 340 0.12 -14.24 -34.18
CA ALA A 340 0.71 -15.42 -33.55
C ALA A 340 1.86 -15.09 -32.57
N SER A 341 2.15 -13.80 -32.34
CA SER A 341 3.09 -13.35 -31.31
C SER A 341 2.78 -11.95 -30.75
N ARG A 342 3.22 -11.68 -29.51
CA ARG A 342 3.05 -10.37 -28.82
C ARG A 342 3.57 -9.18 -29.65
N ARG A 343 4.65 -9.39 -30.40
CA ARG A 343 5.28 -8.37 -31.25
C ARG A 343 4.43 -8.03 -32.47
N GLU A 344 3.87 -9.04 -33.13
CA GLU A 344 2.93 -8.84 -34.25
C GLU A 344 1.67 -8.12 -33.79
N ILE A 345 1.21 -8.39 -32.56
CA ILE A 345 0.08 -7.68 -31.97
C ILE A 345 0.41 -6.20 -31.81
N GLU A 346 1.53 -5.87 -31.18
CA GLU A 346 1.95 -4.48 -30.96
C GLU A 346 2.19 -3.71 -32.26
N GLU A 347 2.83 -4.32 -33.26
CA GLU A 347 3.05 -3.67 -34.56
C GLU A 347 1.74 -3.38 -35.28
N LYS A 348 0.75 -4.29 -35.24
CA LYS A 348 -0.58 -4.08 -35.83
C LYS A 348 -1.42 -3.05 -35.07
N VAL A 349 -1.45 -3.10 -33.72
CA VAL A 349 -2.13 -2.07 -32.90
C VAL A 349 -1.54 -0.70 -33.21
N PHE A 350 -0.21 -0.62 -33.25
CA PHE A 350 0.49 0.62 -33.57
C PHE A 350 0.19 1.10 -35.00
N GLN A 351 0.08 0.17 -35.96
CA GLN A 351 -0.28 0.49 -37.34
C GLN A 351 -1.68 1.08 -37.50
N GLU A 352 -2.66 0.47 -36.87
CA GLU A 352 -4.04 0.94 -36.92
C GLU A 352 -4.20 2.31 -36.23
N ARG A 353 -3.54 2.51 -35.08
CA ARG A 353 -3.65 3.76 -34.31
C ARG A 353 -2.80 4.91 -34.88
N ALA A 354 -1.67 4.61 -35.52
CA ALA A 354 -0.83 5.62 -36.14
C ALA A 354 -1.48 6.25 -37.38
N ALA A 355 -2.37 5.53 -38.07
CA ALA A 355 -3.12 6.06 -39.22
C ALA A 355 -4.00 7.27 -38.86
N ASP A 356 -4.45 7.35 -37.60
CA ASP A 356 -5.25 8.47 -37.08
C ASP A 356 -4.41 9.67 -36.62
N PHE A 357 -3.08 9.53 -36.57
CA PHE A 357 -2.16 10.57 -36.10
C PHE A 357 -1.38 11.19 -37.28
N LYS A 358 -1.51 12.51 -37.47
CA LYS A 358 -0.63 13.27 -38.37
C LYS A 358 0.69 13.57 -37.64
N SER A 359 1.69 12.72 -37.86
CA SER A 359 3.05 12.90 -37.35
C SER A 359 4.02 13.03 -38.53
N GLU A 360 5.02 13.90 -38.39
CA GLU A 360 6.16 13.99 -39.33
C GLU A 360 7.16 12.84 -39.11
N VAL A 361 7.08 12.15 -37.97
CA VAL A 361 7.95 11.01 -37.64
C VAL A 361 7.43 9.76 -38.37
N PRO A 362 8.26 9.12 -39.23
CA PRO A 362 7.88 7.87 -39.88
C PRO A 362 7.53 6.78 -38.87
N GLN A 363 6.51 6.00 -39.20
CA GLN A 363 6.00 4.91 -38.35
C GLN A 363 7.09 3.93 -37.87
N LYS A 364 8.04 3.64 -38.76
CA LYS A 364 9.20 2.79 -38.45
C LYS A 364 10.04 3.37 -37.31
N ALA A 365 10.32 4.67 -37.34
CA ALA A 365 11.08 5.34 -36.29
C ALA A 365 10.33 5.39 -34.96
N ALA A 366 9.00 5.46 -34.99
CA ALA A 366 8.21 5.43 -33.77
C ALA A 366 8.19 4.04 -33.08
N LEU A 367 8.22 2.96 -33.85
CA LEU A 367 8.44 1.61 -33.31
C LEU A 367 9.87 1.43 -32.76
N GLU A 368 10.88 1.96 -33.46
CA GLU A 368 12.27 1.96 -32.99
C GLU A 368 12.46 2.78 -31.70
N LEU A 369 11.69 3.86 -31.55
CA LEU A 369 11.64 4.65 -30.32
C LEU A 369 11.03 3.83 -29.18
N LEU A 370 9.92 3.12 -29.43
CA LEU A 370 9.28 2.24 -28.46
C LEU A 370 10.25 1.16 -27.96
N ASP A 371 10.99 0.53 -28.87
CA ASP A 371 12.01 -0.48 -28.54
C ASP A 371 13.14 0.13 -27.69
N SER A 372 13.58 1.34 -28.02
CA SER A 372 14.61 2.06 -27.26
C SER A 372 14.18 2.34 -25.82
N LEU A 373 12.93 2.77 -25.62
CA LEU A 373 12.34 3.07 -24.31
C LEU A 373 12.07 1.81 -23.46
N ARG A 374 12.00 0.63 -24.09
CA ARG A 374 11.75 -0.66 -23.44
C ARG A 374 13.01 -1.39 -22.99
N THR A 375 14.19 -0.85 -23.28
CA THR A 375 15.45 -1.46 -22.87
C THR A 375 15.46 -1.59 -21.34
N PRO A 376 15.57 -2.80 -20.76
CA PRO A 376 15.61 -2.95 -19.30
C PRO A 376 16.91 -2.38 -18.74
N ILE A 377 16.86 -1.95 -17.47
CA ILE A 377 18.07 -1.53 -16.74
C ILE A 377 19.06 -2.69 -16.66
N THR A 378 20.32 -2.42 -16.99
CA THR A 378 21.37 -3.46 -16.91
C THR A 378 21.92 -3.61 -15.50
N GLU A 379 22.38 -4.82 -15.16
CA GLU A 379 22.85 -5.14 -13.83
C GLU A 379 24.10 -4.29 -13.48
N GLY A 380 23.99 -3.45 -12.44
CA GLY A 380 25.04 -2.50 -12.03
C GLY A 380 24.93 -1.08 -12.59
N GLU A 381 23.94 -0.80 -13.45
CA GLU A 381 23.67 0.54 -13.98
C GLU A 381 22.91 1.39 -12.95
N ARG A 382 23.37 2.62 -12.69
CA ARG A 382 22.63 3.55 -11.82
C ARG A 382 21.41 4.06 -12.55
N LYS A 383 20.30 4.26 -11.82
CA LYS A 383 19.04 4.76 -12.39
C LYS A 383 19.19 6.06 -13.19
N ALA A 384 20.01 7.00 -12.72
CA ALA A 384 20.26 8.26 -13.44
C ALA A 384 21.00 8.05 -14.76
N ASP A 385 21.95 7.12 -14.80
CA ASP A 385 22.72 6.78 -16.01
C ASP A 385 21.84 6.03 -17.02
N TYR A 386 20.98 5.13 -16.53
CA TYR A 386 19.94 4.47 -17.32
C TYR A 386 18.96 5.47 -17.95
N GLU A 387 18.40 6.38 -17.15
CA GLU A 387 17.46 7.40 -17.65
C GLU A 387 18.14 8.30 -18.69
N ALA A 388 19.38 8.74 -18.44
CA ALA A 388 20.15 9.53 -19.40
C ALA A 388 20.45 8.75 -20.70
N SER A 389 20.77 7.46 -20.59
CA SER A 389 21.05 6.56 -21.71
C SER A 389 19.81 6.31 -22.57
N VAL A 390 18.67 6.02 -21.95
CA VAL A 390 17.38 5.82 -22.64
C VAL A 390 16.91 7.09 -23.32
N VAL A 391 17.00 8.25 -22.65
CA VAL A 391 16.66 9.55 -23.24
C VAL A 391 17.57 9.87 -24.42
N LYS A 392 18.89 9.65 -24.29
CA LYS A 392 19.85 9.88 -25.38
C LYS A 392 19.57 9.00 -26.59
N LYS A 393 19.27 7.71 -26.38
CA LYS A 393 18.90 6.78 -27.46
C LYS A 393 17.59 7.21 -28.13
N GLY A 394 16.57 7.54 -27.34
CA GLY A 394 15.28 7.99 -27.86
C GLY A 394 15.38 9.29 -28.67
N LEU A 395 16.16 10.27 -28.19
CA LEU A 395 16.44 11.51 -28.93
C LEU A 395 17.20 11.23 -30.23
N GLY A 396 18.13 10.28 -30.25
CA GLY A 396 18.84 9.88 -31.47
C GLY A 396 17.92 9.29 -32.54
N VAL A 397 16.96 8.44 -32.13
CA VAL A 397 15.94 7.90 -33.04
C VAL A 397 15.04 9.01 -33.60
N LEU A 398 14.60 9.93 -32.74
CA LEU A 398 13.77 11.07 -33.16
C LEU A 398 14.50 12.02 -34.10
N HIS A 399 15.79 12.30 -33.86
CA HIS A 399 16.60 13.17 -34.72
C HIS A 399 16.77 12.56 -36.12
N ALA A 400 17.13 11.27 -36.19
CA ALA A 400 17.29 10.57 -37.46
C ALA A 400 15.98 10.49 -38.26
N ALA A 401 14.85 10.45 -37.57
CA ALA A 401 13.52 10.39 -38.16
C ALA A 401 13.00 11.73 -38.72
N LEU A 402 13.50 12.86 -38.19
CA LEU A 402 13.14 14.20 -38.65
C LEU A 402 14.06 14.72 -39.77
N GLU A 403 15.23 14.08 -39.94
CA GLU A 403 16.18 14.37 -41.02
C GLU A 403 16.00 13.49 -42.28
N SER A 404 15.15 12.46 -42.19
CA SER A 404 14.78 11.51 -43.26
C SER A 404 13.44 11.86 -43.90
#